data_AF-A0A314ZSM0-F1
#
_entry.id   AF-A0A314ZSM0-F1
#
_cell.length_a   1.000
_cell.length_b   1.000
_cell.length_c   1.000
_cell.angle_alpha   90.00
_cell.angle_beta   90.00
_cell.angle_gamma   90.00
#
_symmetry.space_group_name_H-M   'P 1'
#
loop_
_entity.id
_entity.type
_entity.pdbx_description
1 polymer ?
#
loop_
_entity_poly.entity_id
_entity_poly.type
_entity_poly.pdbx_seq_one_letter_code
_entity_poly.pdbx_strand_id
1 'polypeptide(L)' 'MTEALPPIINSPFFLLRIDASETVLLGMLFVTSQPVEGFYRSRGKLLEFDLPGGIPESWPKLLQALNLEDHEDKQSAAA' A
#
# COMPACT_ATOMS: atom_id res chain seq x y z
N MET A 1 3.70 23.52 -24.60
CA MET A 1 3.52 23.54 -23.14
C MET A 1 4.52 22.57 -22.56
N THR A 2 5.64 23.08 -22.06
CA THR A 2 6.76 22.28 -21.57
C THR A 2 6.48 21.92 -20.11
N GLU A 3 6.22 20.64 -19.85
CA GLU A 3 6.07 20.10 -18.49
C GLU A 3 7.44 20.17 -17.78
N ALA A 4 7.50 20.89 -16.67
CA ALA A 4 8.73 21.07 -15.90
C ALA A 4 8.90 19.87 -14.95
N LEU A 5 9.83 18.97 -15.29
CA LEU A 5 10.28 17.92 -14.37
C LEU A 5 11.06 18.55 -13.20
N PRO A 6 10.88 18.06 -11.96
CA PRO A 6 11.52 18.62 -10.79
C PRO A 6 13.05 18.38 -10.80
N PRO A 7 13.83 19.27 -10.15
CA PRO A 7 15.29 19.21 -10.18
C PRO A 7 15.83 17.95 -9.50
N ILE A 8 16.77 17.29 -10.17
CA ILE A 8 17.50 16.13 -9.65
C ILE A 8 18.60 16.64 -8.71
N ILE A 9 18.52 16.31 -7.42
CA ILE A 9 19.61 16.57 -6.46
C ILE A 9 20.57 15.37 -6.53
N ASN A 10 21.80 15.59 -7.01
CA ASN A 10 22.78 14.53 -7.26
C ASN A 10 23.67 14.27 -6.02
N SER A 11 23.70 13.02 -5.57
CA SER A 11 24.74 12.40 -4.73
C SER A 11 25.03 11.01 -5.33
N PRO A 12 26.25 10.45 -5.24
CA PRO A 12 26.64 9.28 -6.07
C PRO A 12 25.99 7.95 -5.66
N PHE A 13 25.04 7.97 -4.72
CA PHE A 13 24.35 6.80 -4.18
C PHE A 13 22.88 7.18 -3.99
N PHE A 14 21.99 6.53 -4.76
CA PHE A 14 20.53 6.72 -4.79
C PHE A 14 20.01 8.15 -5.07
N LEU A 15 19.44 8.35 -6.25
CA LEU A 15 18.70 9.57 -6.58
C LEU A 15 17.29 9.50 -5.99
N LEU A 16 17.02 10.27 -4.93
CA LEU A 16 15.67 10.45 -4.40
C LEU A 16 14.95 11.54 -5.21
N ARG A 17 13.91 11.17 -5.96
CA ARG A 17 13.05 12.14 -6.65
C ARG A 17 12.21 12.90 -5.63
N ILE A 18 11.89 14.17 -5.88
CA ILE A 18 11.11 14.99 -4.92
C ILE A 18 9.73 14.38 -4.58
N ASP A 19 9.14 13.63 -5.51
CA ASP A 19 7.87 12.91 -5.28
C ASP A 19 8.02 11.75 -4.28
N ALA A 20 9.25 11.31 -4.02
CA ALA A 20 9.57 10.33 -2.98
C ALA A 20 9.88 11.00 -1.62
N SER A 21 9.72 12.32 -1.51
CA SER A 21 9.72 13.01 -0.22
C SER A 21 8.48 12.62 0.58
N GLU A 22 8.67 12.21 1.83
CA GLU A 22 7.61 11.83 2.77
C GLU A 22 6.48 12.87 2.82
N THR A 23 6.80 14.16 2.84
CA THR A 23 5.78 15.22 2.92
C THR A 23 4.87 15.25 1.69
N VAL A 24 5.44 15.09 0.49
CA VAL A 24 4.68 15.06 -0.76
C VAL A 24 3.85 13.77 -0.83
N LEU A 25 4.45 12.66 -0.41
CA LEU A 25 3.83 11.33 -0.46
C LEU A 25 2.66 11.22 0.53
N LEU A 26 2.84 11.71 1.77
CA LEU A 26 1.78 11.82 2.77
C LEU A 26 0.67 12.76 2.31
N GLY A 27 1.01 13.95 1.81
CA GLY A 27 0.03 14.91 1.31
C GLY A 27 -0.83 14.33 0.19
N MET A 28 -0.21 13.65 -0.78
CA MET A 28 -0.91 12.97 -1.87
C MET A 28 -1.78 11.83 -1.36
N LEU A 29 -1.26 10.99 -0.46
CA LEU A 29 -1.99 9.86 0.11
C LEU A 29 -3.28 10.33 0.82
N PHE A 30 -3.19 11.35 1.68
CA PHE A 30 -4.37 11.86 2.37
C PHE A 30 -5.40 12.46 1.40
N VAL A 31 -4.99 13.32 0.47
CA VAL A 31 -5.92 14.02 -0.43
C VAL A 31 -6.64 13.04 -1.36
N THR A 32 -5.95 12.02 -1.86
CA THR A 32 -6.51 11.07 -2.82
C THR A 32 -7.35 9.98 -2.16
N SER A 33 -6.95 9.51 -0.96
CA SER A 33 -7.64 8.41 -0.28
C SER A 33 -8.87 8.85 0.53
N GLN A 34 -8.87 10.06 1.12
CA GLN A 34 -9.97 10.51 1.99
C GLN A 34 -11.39 10.39 1.42
N PRO A 35 -11.70 10.81 0.17
CA PRO A 35 -13.07 10.71 -0.35
C PRO A 35 -13.53 9.26 -0.49
N VAL A 36 -12.63 8.36 -0.87
CA VAL A 36 -12.93 6.94 -1.05
C VAL A 36 -13.06 6.23 0.30
N GLU A 37 -12.15 6.53 1.23
CA GLU A 37 -12.23 6.03 2.60
C GLU A 37 -13.54 6.45 3.29
N GLY A 38 -13.92 7.72 3.17
CA GLY A 38 -15.19 8.24 3.70
C GLY A 38 -16.39 7.50 3.13
N PHE A 39 -16.39 7.23 1.82
CA PHE A 39 -17.45 6.45 1.16
C PHE A 39 -17.60 5.04 1.74
N TYR A 40 -16.51 4.27 1.87
CA TYR A 40 -16.58 2.91 2.41
C TYR A 40 -16.83 2.87 3.92
N ARG A 41 -16.28 3.84 4.67
CA ARG A 41 -16.51 4.00 6.12
C ARG A 41 -17.98 4.24 6.43
N SER A 42 -18.64 5.13 5.68
CA SER A 42 -20.08 5.42 5.84
C SER A 42 -20.99 4.21 5.64
N ARG A 43 -20.51 3.18 4.92
CA ARG A 43 -21.25 1.95 4.62
C ARG A 43 -20.87 0.78 5.52
N GLY A 44 -19.99 0.98 6.50
CA GLY A 44 -19.45 -0.09 7.35
C GLY A 44 -18.67 -1.14 6.54
N LYS A 45 -18.13 -0.77 5.38
CA LYS A 45 -17.36 -1.65 4.49
C LYS A 45 -15.86 -1.36 4.50
N LEU A 46 -15.41 -0.51 5.40
CA LEU A 46 -13.99 -0.22 5.61
C LEU A 46 -13.49 -1.04 6.79
N LEU A 47 -12.50 -1.89 6.56
CA LEU A 47 -11.79 -2.63 7.60
C LEU A 47 -10.41 -2.00 7.77
N GLU A 48 -10.14 -1.50 8.97
CA GLU A 48 -8.85 -0.92 9.34
C GLU A 48 -7.98 -1.97 10.00
N PHE A 49 -6.73 -2.05 9.58
CA PHE A 49 -5.75 -2.94 10.17
C PHE A 49 -4.60 -2.13 10.72
N ASP A 50 -4.23 -2.39 11.97
CA ASP A 50 -2.92 -1.99 12.47
C ASP A 50 -1.92 -3.07 12.08
N LEU A 51 -1.10 -2.76 11.09
CA LEU A 51 -0.10 -3.65 10.51
C LEU A 51 1.29 -3.10 10.84
N PRO A 52 1.75 -3.22 12.10
CA PRO A 52 3.12 -2.87 12.42
C PRO A 52 4.05 -3.86 11.71
N GLY A 53 4.93 -3.36 10.85
CA GLY A 53 5.87 -4.17 10.07
C GLY A 53 5.84 -3.85 8.58
N GLY A 54 6.52 -4.67 7.78
CA GLY A 54 6.54 -4.56 6.32
C GLY A 54 5.53 -5.50 5.67
N ILE A 55 5.69 -5.71 4.36
CA ILE A 55 4.91 -6.67 3.57
C ILE A 55 4.91 -8.09 4.19
N PRO A 56 6.03 -8.63 4.71
CA PRO A 56 6.04 -9.98 5.28
C PRO A 56 5.09 -10.18 6.47
N GLU A 57 4.95 -9.17 7.33
CA GLU A 57 4.10 -9.24 8.52
C GLU A 57 2.65 -8.88 8.22
N SER A 58 2.43 -8.02 7.23
CA SER A 58 1.09 -7.55 6.85
C SER A 58 0.35 -8.51 5.94
N TRP A 59 1.06 -9.19 5.04
CA TRP A 59 0.45 -10.03 4.00
C TRP A 59 -0.40 -11.19 4.54
N PRO A 60 0.04 -11.99 5.53
CA PRO A 60 -0.79 -13.09 6.05
C PRO A 60 -2.08 -12.60 6.69
N LYS A 61 -2.05 -11.45 7.39
CA LYS A 61 -3.23 -10.85 8.04
C LYS A 61 -4.26 -10.37 7.01
N LEU A 62 -3.80 -9.85 5.87
CA LEU A 62 -4.66 -9.46 4.77
C LEU A 62 -5.32 -10.67 4.11
N LEU A 63 -4.56 -11.75 3.86
CA LEU A 63 -5.12 -13.00 3.34
C LEU A 63 -6.19 -13.58 4.27
N GLN A 64 -5.92 -13.56 5.57
CA GLN A 64 -6.88 -13.94 6.61
C GLN A 64 -8.17 -13.14 6.56
N ALA A 65 -8.07 -11.81 6.52
CA ALA A 65 -9.25 -10.96 6.46
C ALA A 65 -10.06 -11.14 5.18
N LEU A 66 -9.41 -11.53 4.09
CA LEU A 66 -10.05 -11.84 2.82
C LEU A 66 -10.55 -13.29 2.74
N ASN A 67 -10.30 -14.11 3.76
CA ASN A 67 -10.59 -15.54 3.78
C ASN A 67 -10.00 -16.27 2.57
N LEU A 68 -8.78 -15.85 2.19
CA LEU A 68 -7.97 -16.42 1.10
C LEU A 68 -6.84 -17.29 1.65
N GLU A 69 -6.86 -17.58 2.96
CA GLU A 69 -6.00 -18.61 3.56
C GLU A 69 -6.40 -19.95 2.98
N ASP A 70 -5.62 -20.38 1.99
CA ASP A 70 -5.72 -21.61 1.20
C ASP A 70 -6.32 -22.79 1.99
N HIS A 71 -7.63 -22.99 1.87
CA HIS A 71 -8.29 -24.24 2.19
C HIS A 71 -8.25 -25.08 0.90
N GLU A 72 -7.41 -26.11 0.92
CA GLU A 72 -7.32 -27.20 -0.07
C GLU A 72 -6.43 -26.97 -1.31
N ASP A 73 -5.11 -27.14 -1.13
CA ASP A 73 -4.25 -27.77 -2.14
C ASP A 73 -3.09 -28.58 -1.51
N LYS A 74 -3.34 -29.18 -0.34
CA LYS A 74 -2.42 -30.17 0.29
C LYS A 74 -3.04 -31.57 0.39
N GLN A 75 -3.84 -31.93 -0.60
CA GLN A 75 -4.16 -33.32 -0.94
C GLN A 75 -3.98 -33.54 -2.45
N SER A 76 -2.76 -33.38 -2.94
CA SER A 76 -2.35 -33.91 -4.24
C SER A 76 -1.10 -34.76 -4.07
N ALA A 77 -1.26 -36.04 -4.41
CA ALA A 77 -0.29 -37.11 -4.55
C ALA A 77 0.42 -37.62 -3.27
N ALA A 78 -0.28 -38.51 -2.55
CA ALA A 78 0.36 -39.77 -2.18
C ALA A 78 0.41 -40.66 -3.44
N ALA A 79 1.61 -40.95 -3.95
CA ALA A 79 1.97 -42.13 -4.73
C ALA A 79 3.50 -42.22 -4.86
#